data_AF-A0A7X8Z660-F1
#
_entry.id   AF-A0A7X8Z660-F1
#
_cell.length_a   1.000
_cell.length_b   1.000
_cell.length_c   1.000
_cell.angle_alpha   90.00
_cell.angle_beta   90.00
_cell.angle_gamma   90.00
#
_symmetry.space_group_name_H-M   'P 1'
#
loop_
_entity.id
_entity.type
_entity.pdbx_description
1 polymer ?
#
loop_
_entity_poly.entity_id
_entity_poly.type
_entity_poly.pdbx_seq_one_letter_code
_entity_poly.pdbx_strand_id
1 'polypeptide(L)'
;GAVRCRTQQVLVKVFRQIMILLHPFMPFITEEIWQALPHEGESIMLVSWPEPDERLLNPEAEEKMGLLMEVTRAIRNLRAESQVEPGRKVEAVLLANPGAQKVLEENRLYLEVLAGLGQLAILPEGSGKPAQAVSAVVSGVEVYLPLAGLVDLEKEKERLEKELAGLAEEKERLVKKLANTQFLQKAPEAVVAKEKQKLAAVEEKYAKISARLAALR
;
A
#
# COMPACT_ATOMS: atom_id res chain seq x y z
N GLY A 1 28.06 -5.74 14.47
CA GLY A 1 27.91 -4.51 15.29
C GLY A 1 26.85 -4.72 16.36
N ALA A 2 26.90 -3.93 17.44
CA ALA A 2 26.01 -4.06 18.60
C ALA A 2 24.52 -3.94 18.24
N VAL A 3 24.16 -3.10 17.27
CA VAL A 3 22.77 -2.96 16.77
C VAL A 3 22.28 -4.26 16.16
N ARG A 4 23.05 -4.85 15.22
CA ARG A 4 22.71 -6.14 14.60
C ARG A 4 22.50 -7.24 15.63
N CYS A 5 23.38 -7.34 16.63
CA CYS A 5 23.27 -8.36 17.67
C CYS A 5 21.97 -8.19 18.49
N ARG A 6 21.66 -6.95 18.89
CA ARG A 6 20.41 -6.62 19.59
C ARG A 6 19.18 -6.97 18.75
N THR A 7 19.17 -6.61 17.46
CA THR A 7 18.08 -6.96 16.55
C THR A 7 17.90 -8.47 16.45
N GLN A 8 18.99 -9.24 16.32
CA GLN A 8 18.94 -10.70 16.26
C GLN A 8 18.39 -11.31 17.57
N GLN A 9 18.79 -10.77 18.73
CA GLN A 9 18.28 -11.21 20.03
C GLN A 9 16.77 -10.95 20.17
N VAL A 10 16.30 -9.76 19.77
CA VAL A 10 14.87 -9.44 19.78
C VAL A 10 14.09 -10.35 18.84
N LEU A 11 14.60 -10.58 17.62
CA LEU A 11 13.98 -11.48 16.65
C LEU A 11 13.85 -12.90 17.19
N VAL A 12 14.92 -13.48 17.75
CA VAL A 12 14.89 -14.83 18.32
C VAL A 12 13.91 -14.88 19.50
N LYS A 13 13.95 -13.89 20.41
CA LYS A 13 13.05 -13.84 21.57
C LYS A 13 11.58 -13.83 21.15
N VAL A 14 11.21 -12.91 20.26
CA VAL A 14 9.81 -12.75 19.81
C VAL A 14 9.37 -13.96 18.99
N PHE A 15 10.19 -14.42 18.05
CA PHE A 15 9.83 -15.53 17.18
C PHE A 15 9.65 -16.85 17.97
N ARG A 16 10.50 -17.11 18.97
CA ARG A 16 10.34 -18.24 19.88
C ARG A 16 9.02 -18.18 20.64
N GLN A 17 8.63 -17.00 21.11
CA GLN A 17 7.38 -16.81 21.85
C GLN A 17 6.16 -17.02 20.96
N ILE A 18 6.23 -16.59 19.68
CA ILE A 18 5.21 -16.88 18.67
C ILE A 18 5.10 -18.39 18.43
N MET A 19 6.20 -19.15 18.38
CA MET A 19 6.14 -20.60 18.24
C MET A 19 5.38 -21.26 19.39
N ILE A 20 5.62 -20.84 20.64
CA ILE A 20 4.92 -21.38 21.82
C ILE A 20 3.42 -21.08 21.74
N LEU A 21 3.05 -19.84 21.40
CA LEU A 21 1.65 -19.42 21.25
C LEU A 21 0.93 -20.19 20.13
N LEU A 22 1.65 -20.55 19.07
CA LEU A 22 1.10 -21.17 17.88
C LEU A 22 1.08 -22.70 17.95
N HIS A 23 1.86 -23.29 18.87
CA HIS A 23 2.02 -24.74 19.01
C HIS A 23 0.72 -25.53 19.21
N PRO A 24 -0.28 -25.06 19.99
CA PRO A 24 -1.56 -25.76 20.14
C PRO A 24 -2.32 -25.96 18.82
N PHE A 25 -2.03 -25.15 17.80
CA PHE A 25 -2.68 -25.22 16.48
C PHE A 25 -1.84 -25.95 15.44
N MET A 26 -0.51 -25.83 15.52
CA MET A 26 0.41 -26.34 14.51
C MET A 26 1.62 -27.04 15.14
N PRO A 27 1.42 -28.20 15.81
CA PRO A 27 2.42 -28.76 16.73
C PRO A 27 3.71 -29.19 16.04
N PHE A 28 3.63 -29.85 14.89
CA PHE A 28 4.82 -30.40 14.22
C PHE A 28 5.75 -29.31 13.66
N ILE A 29 5.19 -28.32 12.98
CA ILE A 29 6.01 -27.26 12.35
C ILE A 29 6.58 -26.30 13.39
N THR A 30 5.83 -26.01 14.46
CA THR A 30 6.31 -25.13 15.53
C THR A 30 7.37 -25.80 16.39
N GLU A 31 7.27 -27.12 16.64
CA GLU A 31 8.34 -27.91 17.27
C GLU A 31 9.62 -27.86 16.43
N GLU A 32 9.55 -28.24 15.15
CA GLU A 32 10.72 -28.26 14.26
C GLU A 32 11.41 -26.89 14.17
N ILE A 33 10.63 -25.80 13.99
CA ILE A 33 11.17 -24.45 13.93
C ILE A 33 11.77 -24.04 15.28
N TRP A 34 11.11 -24.34 16.40
CA TRP A 34 11.60 -23.98 17.74
C TRP A 34 12.90 -24.70 18.08
N GLN A 35 13.03 -25.97 17.72
CA GLN A 35 14.25 -26.77 17.87
C GLN A 35 15.43 -26.19 17.05
N ALA A 36 15.14 -25.59 15.90
CA ALA A 36 16.16 -24.94 15.07
C ALA A 36 16.62 -23.56 15.59
N LEU A 37 15.91 -22.97 16.56
CA LEU A 37 16.26 -21.68 17.18
C LEU A 37 17.10 -21.90 18.45
N PRO A 38 17.87 -20.90 18.91
CA PRO A 38 18.45 -20.93 20.25
C PRO A 38 17.36 -21.07 21.34
N HIS A 39 17.33 -22.20 22.02
CA HIS A 39 16.29 -22.55 23.00
C HIS A 39 16.85 -23.29 24.21
N GLU A 40 16.00 -23.48 25.22
CA GLU A 40 16.27 -24.29 26.42
C GLU A 40 15.11 -25.29 26.59
N GLY A 41 15.44 -26.54 26.92
CA GLY A 41 14.46 -27.63 27.05
C GLY A 41 14.48 -28.61 25.88
N GLU A 42 13.81 -29.75 26.04
CA GLU A 42 13.83 -30.86 25.07
C GLU A 42 12.72 -30.77 24.02
N SER A 43 11.59 -30.14 24.34
CA SER A 43 10.45 -29.97 23.44
C SER A 43 9.65 -28.73 23.80
N ILE A 44 9.11 -28.05 22.77
CA ILE A 44 8.24 -26.88 22.98
C ILE A 44 6.97 -27.24 23.77
N MET A 45 6.53 -28.51 23.74
CA MET A 45 5.39 -29.00 24.52
C MET A 45 5.58 -28.88 26.03
N LEU A 46 6.83 -28.87 26.50
CA LEU A 46 7.17 -28.83 27.92
C LEU A 46 7.45 -27.41 28.43
N VAL A 47 7.44 -26.42 27.54
CA VAL A 47 7.75 -25.03 27.86
C VAL A 47 6.56 -24.35 28.54
N SER A 48 6.83 -23.51 29.54
CA SER A 48 5.80 -22.72 30.19
C SER A 48 5.13 -21.75 29.22
N TRP A 49 3.83 -21.55 29.41
CA TRP A 49 3.08 -20.59 28.61
C TRP A 49 3.63 -19.17 28.81
N PRO A 50 3.79 -18.37 27.74
CA PRO A 50 4.33 -17.03 27.84
C PRO A 50 3.38 -16.09 28.59
N GLU A 51 3.94 -15.38 29.58
CA GLU A 51 3.23 -14.34 30.32
C GLU A 51 3.61 -12.94 29.81
N PRO A 52 2.67 -11.98 29.84
CA PRO A 52 2.96 -10.60 29.49
C PRO A 52 3.92 -9.96 30.51
N ASP A 53 4.97 -9.30 30.03
CA ASP A 53 5.88 -8.52 30.85
C ASP A 53 5.56 -7.04 30.68
N GLU A 54 4.88 -6.44 31.67
CA GLU A 54 4.47 -5.03 31.63
C GLU A 54 5.63 -4.06 31.44
N ARG A 55 6.86 -4.45 31.83
CA ARG A 55 8.06 -3.62 31.65
C ARG A 55 8.47 -3.49 30.18
N LEU A 56 7.98 -4.36 29.31
CA LEU A 56 8.22 -4.33 27.87
C LEU A 56 7.17 -3.51 27.10
N LEU A 57 6.09 -3.07 27.76
CA LEU A 57 5.11 -2.18 27.16
C LEU A 57 5.72 -0.80 26.95
N ASN A 58 5.64 -0.30 25.73
CA ASN A 58 6.22 0.99 25.37
C ASN A 58 5.32 1.73 24.37
N PRO A 59 4.32 2.49 24.87
CA PRO A 59 3.39 3.24 24.02
C PRO A 59 4.08 4.25 23.09
N GLU A 60 5.18 4.86 23.54
CA GLU A 60 5.95 5.81 22.73
C GLU A 60 6.63 5.10 21.54
N ALA A 61 7.17 3.89 21.74
CA ALA A 61 7.74 3.10 20.65
C ALA A 61 6.67 2.64 19.65
N GLU A 62 5.47 2.30 20.15
CA GLU A 62 4.32 1.95 19.31
C GLU A 62 3.86 3.13 18.45
N GLU A 63 3.75 4.33 19.03
CA GLU A 63 3.38 5.55 18.31
C GLU A 63 4.41 5.88 17.21
N LYS A 64 5.71 5.83 17.56
CA LYS A 64 6.80 6.05 16.60
C LYS A 64 6.76 5.04 15.45
N MET A 65 6.59 3.75 15.75
CA MET A 65 6.51 2.72 14.71
C MET A 65 5.23 2.87 13.87
N GLY A 66 4.11 3.23 14.51
CA GLY A 66 2.85 3.54 13.84
C GLY A 66 3.01 4.63 12.79
N LEU A 67 3.66 5.74 13.15
CA LEU A 67 3.98 6.82 12.21
C LEU A 67 4.78 6.31 10.99
N LEU A 68 5.84 5.51 11.23
CA LEU A 68 6.65 4.96 10.14
C LEU A 68 5.84 4.02 9.23
N MET A 69 4.97 3.19 9.81
CA MET A 69 4.10 2.28 9.07
C MET A 69 3.09 3.04 8.22
N GLU A 70 2.48 4.10 8.76
CA GLU A 70 1.51 4.93 8.04
C GLU A 70 2.15 5.68 6.88
N VAL A 71 3.29 6.35 7.12
CA VAL A 71 4.04 7.04 6.06
C VAL A 71 4.48 6.06 4.98
N THR A 72 5.00 4.89 5.36
CA THR A 72 5.39 3.84 4.40
C THR A 72 4.19 3.37 3.58
N ARG A 73 3.03 3.18 4.20
CA ARG A 73 1.79 2.78 3.52
C ARG A 73 1.32 3.86 2.56
N ALA A 74 1.34 5.13 2.99
CA ALA A 74 0.98 6.27 2.15
C ALA A 74 1.84 6.32 0.88
N ILE A 75 3.17 6.19 1.02
CA ILE A 75 4.08 6.16 -0.13
C ILE A 75 3.75 4.98 -1.06
N ARG A 76 3.57 3.78 -0.52
CA ARG A 76 3.27 2.59 -1.35
C ARG A 76 1.93 2.72 -2.07
N ASN A 77 0.92 3.31 -1.43
CA ASN A 77 -0.38 3.56 -2.04
C ASN A 77 -0.27 4.58 -3.18
N LEU A 78 0.39 5.71 -2.95
CA LEU A 78 0.62 6.73 -3.99
C LEU A 78 1.38 6.15 -5.19
N ARG A 79 2.37 5.29 -4.96
CA ARG A 79 3.09 4.57 -6.02
C ARG A 79 2.15 3.66 -6.83
N ALA A 80 1.30 2.90 -6.14
CA ALA A 80 0.36 1.98 -6.79
C ALA A 80 -0.71 2.73 -7.60
N GLU A 81 -1.28 3.81 -7.05
CA GLU A 81 -2.26 4.67 -7.72
C GLU A 81 -1.68 5.37 -8.96
N SER A 82 -0.39 5.67 -8.90
CA SER A 82 0.38 6.27 -9.99
C SER A 82 1.04 5.24 -10.91
N GLN A 83 0.74 3.95 -10.73
CA GLN A 83 1.24 2.83 -11.54
C GLN A 83 2.77 2.78 -11.69
N VAL A 84 3.49 3.19 -10.64
CA VAL A 84 4.95 3.06 -10.62
C VAL A 84 5.33 1.60 -10.49
N GLU A 85 6.28 1.13 -11.31
CA GLU A 85 6.77 -0.23 -11.25
C GLU A 85 7.31 -0.58 -9.84
N PRO A 86 6.97 -1.78 -9.29
CA PRO A 86 7.33 -2.14 -7.92
C PRO A 86 8.83 -2.05 -7.60
N GLY A 87 9.68 -2.39 -8.57
CA GLY A 87 11.15 -2.37 -8.42
C GLY A 87 11.80 -1.00 -8.62
N ARG A 88 11.07 -0.01 -9.15
CA ARG A 88 11.63 1.31 -9.45
C ARG A 88 11.72 2.14 -8.17
N LYS A 89 12.93 2.63 -7.88
CA LYS A 89 13.15 3.57 -6.78
C LYS A 89 12.53 4.92 -7.11
N VAL A 90 11.85 5.52 -6.14
CA VAL A 90 11.20 6.83 -6.28
C VAL A 90 11.80 7.86 -5.33
N GLU A 91 11.62 9.13 -5.65
CA GLU A 91 11.92 10.23 -4.74
C GLU A 91 10.70 10.54 -3.87
N ALA A 92 10.94 10.91 -2.62
CA ALA A 92 9.89 11.35 -1.71
C ALA A 92 10.31 12.59 -0.93
N VAL A 93 9.36 13.49 -0.71
CA VAL A 93 9.50 14.66 0.15
C VAL A 93 8.44 14.54 1.25
N LEU A 94 8.87 14.58 2.51
CA LEU A 94 8.01 14.56 3.68
C LEU A 94 8.06 15.92 4.35
N LEU A 95 6.90 16.56 4.56
CA LEU A 95 6.77 17.76 5.38
C LEU A 95 6.15 17.37 6.71
N ALA A 96 6.82 17.67 7.82
CA ALA A 96 6.40 17.22 9.15
C ALA A 96 6.66 18.31 10.21
N ASN A 97 5.87 18.24 11.29
CA ASN A 97 6.18 19.02 12.50
C ASN A 97 7.49 18.53 13.16
N PRO A 98 8.10 19.31 14.08
CA PRO A 98 9.41 18.96 14.66
C PRO A 98 9.48 17.59 15.35
N GLY A 99 8.38 17.15 15.98
CA GLY A 99 8.32 15.86 16.66
C GLY A 99 8.36 14.69 15.67
N ALA A 100 7.47 14.72 14.68
CA ALA A 100 7.43 13.73 13.61
C ALA A 100 8.70 13.75 12.76
N GLN A 101 9.22 14.93 12.41
CA GLN A 101 10.46 15.09 11.65
C GLN A 101 11.63 14.37 12.32
N LYS A 102 11.79 14.52 13.63
CA LYS A 102 12.84 13.85 14.39
C LYS A 102 12.72 12.32 14.30
N VAL A 103 11.51 11.79 14.49
CA VAL A 103 11.25 10.34 14.42
C VAL A 103 11.52 9.80 13.02
N LEU A 104 11.11 10.52 11.97
CA LEU A 104 11.33 10.14 10.58
C LEU A 104 12.83 10.16 10.22
N GLU A 105 13.59 11.16 10.68
CA GLU A 105 15.03 11.24 10.43
C GLU A 105 15.82 10.15 11.17
N GLU A 106 15.51 9.89 12.44
CA GLU A 106 16.12 8.78 13.21
C GLU A 106 15.91 7.41 12.54
N ASN A 107 14.87 7.28 11.73
CA ASN A 107 14.45 6.04 11.09
C ASN A 107 14.47 6.10 9.55
N ARG A 108 15.20 7.07 8.98
CA ARG A 108 15.26 7.36 7.53
C ARG A 108 15.53 6.10 6.70
N LEU A 109 16.52 5.30 7.11
CA LEU A 109 16.90 4.09 6.39
C LEU A 109 15.75 3.07 6.28
N TYR A 110 14.92 2.95 7.33
CA TYR A 110 13.76 2.06 7.29
C TYR A 110 12.74 2.54 6.26
N LEU A 111 12.48 3.85 6.18
CA LEU A 111 11.58 4.42 5.17
C LEU A 111 12.14 4.20 3.75
N GLU A 112 13.43 4.46 3.53
CA GLU A 112 14.05 4.29 2.22
C GLU A 112 14.00 2.84 1.71
N VAL A 113 14.23 1.87 2.60
CA VAL A 113 14.18 0.45 2.27
C VAL A 113 12.74 -0.03 2.12
N LEU A 114 11.89 0.21 3.10
CA LEU A 114 10.53 -0.34 3.14
C LEU A 114 9.63 0.33 2.10
N ALA A 115 9.74 1.66 1.91
CA ALA A 115 8.93 2.36 0.92
C ALA A 115 9.53 2.30 -0.51
N GLY A 116 10.76 1.79 -0.66
CA GLY A 116 11.42 1.64 -1.94
C GLY A 116 11.88 2.98 -2.53
N LEU A 117 12.45 3.85 -1.70
CA LEU A 117 12.92 5.17 -2.11
C LEU A 117 14.37 5.13 -2.58
N GLY A 118 14.69 5.96 -3.56
CA GLY A 118 16.06 6.27 -3.99
C GLY A 118 16.59 7.52 -3.30
N GLN A 119 15.70 8.49 -3.03
CA GLN A 119 16.01 9.71 -2.32
C GLN A 119 14.84 10.09 -1.42
N LEU A 120 15.15 10.49 -0.19
CA LEU A 120 14.19 10.96 0.80
C LEU A 120 14.63 12.32 1.35
N ALA A 121 13.78 13.33 1.19
CA ALA A 121 13.92 14.62 1.84
C ALA A 121 12.87 14.75 2.95
N ILE A 122 13.29 15.09 4.16
CA ILE A 122 12.40 15.34 5.29
C ILE A 122 12.60 16.80 5.69
N LEU A 123 11.54 17.60 5.52
CA LEU A 123 11.58 19.04 5.69
C LEU A 123 10.55 19.48 6.75
N PRO A 124 10.76 20.65 7.36
CA PRO A 124 9.75 21.26 8.22
C PRO A 124 8.44 21.52 7.47
N GLU A 125 7.33 21.46 8.18
CA GLU A 125 6.03 21.92 7.69
C GLU A 125 6.13 23.36 7.13
N GLY A 126 5.45 23.64 6.02
CA GLY A 126 5.49 24.95 5.36
C GLY A 126 6.72 25.22 4.47
N SER A 127 7.64 24.26 4.30
CA SER A 127 8.84 24.41 3.44
C SER A 127 8.58 24.49 1.92
N GLY A 128 7.31 24.59 1.50
CA GLY A 128 6.91 24.64 0.11
C GLY A 128 6.69 23.25 -0.50
N LYS A 129 5.69 23.14 -1.39
CA LYS A 129 5.28 21.88 -2.01
C LYS A 129 6.06 21.65 -3.31
N PRO A 130 6.56 20.44 -3.58
CA PRO A 130 7.20 20.13 -4.86
C PRO A 130 6.21 20.36 -6.03
N ALA A 131 6.71 20.90 -7.15
CA ALA A 131 5.91 21.01 -8.37
C ALA A 131 5.65 19.63 -8.98
N GLN A 132 4.43 19.38 -9.47
CA GLN A 132 4.04 18.14 -10.13
C GLN A 132 4.28 16.85 -9.31
N ALA A 133 3.81 16.84 -8.06
CA ALA A 133 3.86 15.67 -7.18
C ALA A 133 2.47 15.14 -6.85
N VAL A 134 2.34 13.82 -6.72
CA VAL A 134 1.18 13.23 -6.04
C VAL A 134 1.39 13.33 -4.53
N SER A 135 0.30 13.50 -3.78
CA SER A 135 0.40 13.78 -2.35
C SER A 135 -0.65 13.07 -1.51
N ALA A 136 -0.30 12.82 -0.25
CA ALA A 136 -1.19 12.32 0.78
C ALA A 136 -0.82 12.94 2.13
N VAL A 137 -1.75 12.99 3.08
CA VAL A 137 -1.49 13.44 4.45
C VAL A 137 -1.81 12.31 5.41
N VAL A 138 -0.85 11.92 6.24
CA VAL A 138 -1.00 10.85 7.24
C VAL A 138 -0.35 11.25 8.55
N SER A 139 -1.07 11.12 9.67
CA SER A 139 -0.57 11.47 11.01
C SER A 139 0.13 12.84 11.09
N GLY A 140 -0.41 13.85 10.40
CA GLY A 140 0.18 15.20 10.37
C GLY A 140 1.47 15.34 9.55
N VAL A 141 1.81 14.33 8.73
CA VAL A 141 2.91 14.36 7.77
C VAL A 141 2.33 14.48 6.37
N GLU A 142 2.74 15.51 5.64
CA GLU A 142 2.44 15.64 4.21
C GLU A 142 3.49 14.85 3.41
N VAL A 143 3.04 13.85 2.66
CA VAL A 143 3.85 12.98 1.82
C VAL A 143 3.71 13.44 0.38
N TYR A 144 4.83 13.71 -0.28
CA TYR A 144 4.88 14.08 -1.70
C TYR A 144 5.79 13.11 -2.46
N LEU A 145 5.31 12.61 -3.60
CA LEU A 145 6.13 11.88 -4.56
C LEU A 145 6.24 12.70 -5.84
N PRO A 146 7.38 13.36 -6.09
CA PRO A 146 7.70 13.91 -7.39
C PRO A 146 7.85 12.75 -8.38
N LEU A 147 6.91 12.64 -9.32
CA LEU A 147 6.89 11.54 -10.29
C LEU A 147 7.43 11.94 -11.66
N ALA A 148 8.04 13.13 -11.76
CA ALA A 148 8.66 13.63 -12.98
C ALA A 148 9.73 12.63 -13.48
N GLY A 149 9.55 12.13 -14.70
CA GLY A 149 10.43 11.12 -15.32
C GLY A 149 10.23 9.67 -14.84
N LEU A 150 9.39 9.44 -13.82
CA LEU A 150 9.05 8.11 -13.30
C LEU A 150 7.75 7.55 -13.88
N VAL A 151 6.81 8.43 -14.21
CA VAL A 151 5.60 8.10 -14.97
C VAL A 151 5.89 8.36 -16.44
N ASP A 152 5.84 7.30 -17.25
CA ASP A 152 5.87 7.41 -18.70
C ASP A 152 4.50 7.96 -19.11
N LEU A 153 4.36 9.29 -19.08
CA LEU A 153 3.12 9.99 -19.37
C LEU A 153 2.61 9.65 -20.77
N GLU A 154 3.50 9.36 -21.71
CA GLU A 154 3.13 8.93 -23.06
C GLU A 154 2.57 7.51 -23.04
N LYS A 155 3.19 6.55 -22.34
CA LYS A 155 2.57 5.22 -22.15
C LYS A 155 1.26 5.27 -21.37
N GLU A 156 1.14 6.13 -20.36
CA GLU A 156 -0.09 6.26 -19.60
C GLU A 156 -1.20 6.87 -20.47
N LYS A 157 -0.88 7.88 -21.30
CA LYS A 157 -1.80 8.40 -22.32
C LYS A 157 -2.22 7.30 -23.30
N GLU A 158 -1.27 6.55 -23.88
CA GLU A 158 -1.57 5.45 -24.81
C GLU A 158 -2.44 4.37 -24.17
N ARG A 159 -2.19 4.03 -22.90
CA ARG A 159 -2.96 3.05 -22.14
C ARG A 159 -4.39 3.54 -21.91
N LEU A 160 -4.55 4.77 -21.42
CA LEU A 160 -5.86 5.38 -21.19
C LEU A 160 -6.64 5.56 -22.50
N GLU A 161 -5.97 5.88 -23.62
CA GLU A 161 -6.58 5.95 -24.94
C GLU A 161 -7.05 4.58 -25.44
N LYS A 162 -6.26 3.52 -25.24
CA LYS A 162 -6.70 2.13 -25.52
C LYS A 162 -7.87 1.69 -24.66
N GLU A 163 -7.85 2.03 -23.36
CA GLU A 163 -8.94 1.71 -22.43
C GLU A 163 -10.22 2.46 -22.80
N LEU A 164 -10.12 3.74 -23.19
CA LEU A 164 -11.25 4.52 -23.71
C LEU A 164 -11.80 3.95 -25.01
N ALA A 165 -10.93 3.49 -25.92
CA ALA A 165 -11.37 2.87 -27.18
C ALA A 165 -12.18 1.60 -26.91
N GLY A 166 -11.72 0.72 -26.00
CA GLY A 166 -12.45 -0.48 -25.61
C GLY A 166 -13.80 -0.17 -24.96
N LEU A 167 -13.84 0.80 -24.04
CA LEU A 167 -15.09 1.24 -23.40
C LEU A 167 -16.05 1.92 -24.39
N ALA A 168 -15.53 2.65 -25.39
CA ALA A 168 -16.34 3.26 -26.45
C ALA A 168 -17.02 2.19 -27.32
N GLU A 169 -16.28 1.13 -27.71
CA GLU A 169 -16.86 0.01 -28.45
C GLU A 169 -17.93 -0.74 -27.63
N GLU A 170 -17.66 -0.99 -26.34
CA GLU A 170 -18.63 -1.63 -25.46
C GLU A 170 -19.89 -0.78 -25.29
N LYS A 171 -19.72 0.53 -25.07
CA LYS A 171 -20.82 1.50 -25.03
C LYS A 171 -21.64 1.46 -26.31
N GLU A 172 -21.00 1.50 -27.47
CA GLU A 172 -21.68 1.48 -28.76
C GLU A 172 -22.51 0.19 -28.95
N ARG A 173 -21.95 -0.97 -28.58
CA ARG A 173 -22.66 -2.26 -28.62
C ARG A 173 -23.88 -2.27 -27.70
N LEU A 174 -23.74 -1.76 -26.48
CA LEU A 174 -24.84 -1.69 -25.50
C LEU A 174 -25.94 -0.73 -25.96
N VAL A 175 -25.57 0.44 -26.49
CA VAL A 175 -26.52 1.42 -27.04
C VAL A 175 -27.27 0.82 -28.24
N LYS A 176 -26.57 0.18 -29.18
CA LYS A 176 -27.20 -0.50 -30.33
C LYS A 176 -28.16 -1.60 -29.89
N LYS A 177 -27.78 -2.39 -28.87
CA LYS A 177 -28.63 -3.46 -28.31
C LYS A 177 -29.89 -2.91 -27.64
N LEU A 178 -29.75 -1.81 -26.90
CA LEU A 178 -30.86 -1.14 -26.21
C LEU A 178 -31.73 -0.28 -27.15
N ALA A 179 -31.22 0.14 -28.30
CA ALA A 179 -31.98 0.84 -29.34
C ALA A 179 -32.79 -0.12 -30.24
N ASN A 180 -32.49 -1.43 -30.21
CA ASN A 180 -33.20 -2.41 -31.02
C ASN A 180 -34.59 -2.69 -30.42
N THR A 181 -35.63 -2.23 -31.12
CA THR A 181 -37.04 -2.40 -30.74
C THR A 181 -37.47 -3.86 -30.61
N GLN A 182 -36.90 -4.79 -31.39
CA GLN A 182 -37.17 -6.23 -31.20
C GLN A 182 -36.59 -6.78 -29.90
N PHE A 183 -35.44 -6.27 -29.44
CA PHE A 183 -34.83 -6.68 -28.18
C PHE A 183 -35.65 -6.14 -27.00
N LEU A 184 -36.08 -4.88 -27.06
CA LEU A 184 -36.92 -4.27 -26.03
C LEU A 184 -38.29 -4.94 -25.88
N GLN A 185 -38.86 -5.46 -26.97
CA GLN A 185 -40.17 -6.12 -26.96
C GLN A 185 -40.12 -7.61 -26.60
N LYS A 186 -39.01 -8.31 -26.89
CA LYS A 186 -38.88 -9.77 -26.66
C LYS A 186 -38.08 -10.13 -25.41
N ALA A 187 -37.20 -9.25 -24.93
CA ALA A 187 -36.37 -9.55 -23.77
C ALA A 187 -37.13 -9.31 -22.45
N PRO A 188 -36.95 -10.18 -21.43
CA PRO A 188 -37.51 -9.95 -20.11
C PRO A 188 -37.04 -8.61 -19.51
N GLU A 189 -37.90 -7.92 -18.75
CA GLU A 189 -37.58 -6.63 -18.12
C GLU A 189 -36.31 -6.66 -17.28
N ALA A 190 -36.07 -7.76 -16.55
CA ALA A 190 -34.86 -7.96 -15.76
C ALA A 190 -33.58 -7.94 -16.62
N VAL A 191 -33.64 -8.45 -17.86
CA VAL A 191 -32.50 -8.46 -18.79
C VAL A 191 -32.28 -7.05 -19.34
N VAL A 192 -33.34 -6.32 -19.69
CA VAL A 192 -33.26 -4.93 -20.17
C VAL A 192 -32.71 -4.01 -19.07
N ALA A 193 -33.18 -4.17 -17.83
CA ALA A 193 -32.68 -3.41 -16.68
C ALA A 193 -31.19 -3.68 -16.42
N LYS A 194 -30.75 -4.93 -16.50
CA LYS A 194 -29.34 -5.30 -16.35
C LYS A 194 -28.45 -4.69 -17.44
N GLU A 195 -28.90 -4.66 -18.69
CA GLU A 195 -28.15 -4.02 -19.78
C GLU A 195 -28.11 -2.48 -19.64
N LYS A 196 -29.19 -1.85 -19.13
CA LYS A 196 -29.18 -0.42 -18.79
C LYS A 196 -28.22 -0.10 -17.65
N GLN A 197 -28.18 -0.93 -16.60
CA GLN A 197 -27.21 -0.78 -15.50
C GLN A 197 -25.78 -0.92 -15.98
N LYS A 198 -25.51 -1.89 -16.87
CA LYS A 198 -24.18 -2.03 -17.50
C LYS A 198 -23.81 -0.81 -18.31
N LEU A 199 -24.73 -0.27 -19.12
CA LEU A 199 -24.49 0.95 -19.89
C LEU A 199 -24.12 2.12 -18.96
N ALA A 200 -24.90 2.35 -17.89
CA ALA A 200 -24.61 3.40 -16.93
C ALA A 200 -23.23 3.25 -16.26
N ALA A 201 -22.86 2.02 -15.87
CA ALA A 201 -21.54 1.75 -15.28
C ALA A 201 -20.39 1.97 -16.27
N VAL A 202 -20.57 1.61 -17.55
CA VAL A 202 -19.59 1.86 -18.62
C VAL A 202 -19.45 3.36 -18.89
N GLU A 203 -20.56 4.10 -18.92
CA GLU A 203 -20.56 5.56 -19.11
C GLU A 203 -19.85 6.29 -17.96
N GLU A 204 -20.10 5.88 -16.71
CA GLU A 204 -19.43 6.46 -15.54
C GLU A 204 -17.92 6.21 -15.59
N LYS A 205 -17.50 4.98 -15.94
CA LYS A 205 -16.08 4.64 -16.12
C LYS A 205 -15.44 5.44 -17.25
N TYR A 206 -16.12 5.55 -18.39
CA TYR A 206 -15.64 6.33 -19.54
C TYR A 206 -15.43 7.80 -19.17
N ALA A 207 -16.38 8.41 -18.46
CA ALA A 207 -16.28 9.80 -18.01
C ALA A 207 -15.08 10.02 -17.07
N LYS A 208 -14.88 9.10 -16.10
CA LYS A 208 -13.75 9.15 -15.16
C LYS A 208 -12.40 9.06 -15.88
N ILE A 209 -12.26 8.13 -16.83
CA ILE A 209 -11.01 7.93 -17.58
C ILE A 209 -10.76 9.11 -18.53
N SER A 210 -11.80 9.62 -19.18
CA SER A 210 -11.70 10.79 -20.06
C SER A 210 -11.25 12.04 -19.31
N ALA A 211 -11.81 12.30 -18.13
CA ALA A 211 -11.38 13.41 -17.27
C ALA A 211 -9.91 13.26 -16.83
N ARG A 212 -9.47 12.04 -16.50
CA ARG A 212 -8.08 11.75 -16.14
C ARG A 212 -7.13 11.97 -17.32
N LEU A 213 -7.50 11.54 -18.53
CA LEU A 213 -6.70 11.78 -19.75
C LEU A 213 -6.61 13.28 -20.08
N ALA A 214 -7.69 14.04 -19.88
CA ALA A 214 -7.68 15.49 -20.09
C ALA A 214 -6.76 16.22 -19.08
N ALA A 215 -6.68 15.75 -17.84
CA ALA A 215 -5.76 16.30 -16.84
C ALA A 215 -4.28 15.97 -17.11
N LEU A 216 -3.99 15.02 -18.00
CA LEU A 216 -2.65 14.61 -18.43
C LEU A 216 -2.20 15.27 -19.75
N ARG A 217 -3.09 16.01 -20.42
CA ARG A 217 -2.81 16.78 -21.64
C ARG A 217 -2.44 18.22 -21.29
#